data_AF-A0A2V8CBG7-F1
#
_entry.id   AF-A0A2V8CBG7-F1
#
_cell.length_a   1.000
_cell.length_b   1.000
_cell.length_c   1.000
_cell.angle_alpha   90.00
_cell.angle_beta   90.00
_cell.angle_gamma   90.00
#
_symmetry.space_group_name_H-M   'P 1'
#
loop_
_entity.id
_entity.type
_entity.pdbx_description
1 polymer ?
#
loop_
_entity_poly.entity_id
_entity_poly.type
_entity_poly.pdbx_seq_one_letter_code
_entity_poly.pdbx_strand_id
1 'polypeptide(L)'
;MSVDRETDIELLLRRIIREETGITPVTPAEKWRGGTFVLRPGTAGLQEKSWPIEAFFHKVVMLRNRLRTLEQQVNAAELPDDMKVKLQAYISGCYGSLTSFNVLFADEDDQFKGSGGE
;
A
#
# COMPACT_ATOMS: atom_id res chain seq x y z
N MET A 1 33.69 20.30 -7.16
CA MET A 1 32.80 19.93 -6.03
C MET A 1 31.39 20.51 -6.25
N SER A 2 30.78 20.26 -7.42
CA SER A 2 29.46 20.80 -7.81
C SER A 2 28.43 19.71 -8.14
N VAL A 3 28.89 18.52 -8.53
CA VAL A 3 28.05 17.36 -8.92
C VAL A 3 27.26 16.77 -7.74
N ASP A 4 27.77 16.92 -6.53
CA ASP A 4 27.19 16.36 -5.30
C ASP A 4 25.86 17.04 -4.93
N ARG A 5 25.76 18.36 -5.14
CA ARG A 5 24.60 19.16 -4.75
C ARG A 5 23.38 18.94 -5.64
N GLU A 6 23.59 18.76 -6.95
CA GLU A 6 22.50 18.48 -7.90
C GLU A 6 21.92 17.08 -7.68
N THR A 7 22.78 16.10 -7.41
CA THR A 7 22.38 14.73 -7.08
C THR A 7 21.60 14.67 -5.76
N ASP A 8 22.03 15.41 -4.74
CA ASP A 8 21.32 15.50 -3.46
C ASP A 8 19.93 16.13 -3.61
N ILE A 9 19.80 17.19 -4.40
CA ILE A 9 18.51 17.84 -4.67
C ILE A 9 17.58 16.91 -5.44
N GLU A 10 18.09 16.14 -6.40
CA GLU A 10 17.31 15.14 -7.13
C GLU A 10 16.79 14.03 -6.19
N LEU A 11 17.64 13.54 -5.29
CA LEU A 11 17.26 12.53 -4.30
C LEU A 11 16.23 13.06 -3.30
N LEU A 12 16.39 14.31 -2.84
CA LEU A 12 15.43 15.00 -1.97
C LEU A 12 14.09 15.23 -2.66
N LEU A 13 14.07 15.71 -3.91
CA LEU A 13 12.85 15.91 -4.68
C LEU A 13 12.16 14.58 -4.96
N ARG A 14 12.90 13.54 -5.34
CA ARG A 14 12.35 12.18 -5.48
C ARG A 14 11.75 11.70 -4.17
N ARG A 15 12.41 11.93 -3.02
CA ARG A 15 11.90 11.55 -1.71
C ARG A 15 10.63 12.31 -1.33
N ILE A 16 10.61 13.63 -1.47
CA ILE A 16 9.44 14.48 -1.18
C ILE A 16 8.29 14.09 -2.11
N ILE A 17 8.53 13.91 -3.41
CA ILE A 17 7.51 13.44 -4.34
C ILE A 17 7.01 12.05 -3.91
N ARG A 18 7.88 11.11 -3.54
CA ARG A 18 7.47 9.77 -3.06
C ARG A 18 6.63 9.83 -1.79
N GLU A 19 6.99 10.70 -0.85
CA GLU A 19 6.28 10.89 0.42
C GLU A 19 4.92 11.59 0.20
N GLU A 20 4.87 12.63 -0.63
CA GLU A 20 3.66 13.43 -0.90
C GLU A 20 2.71 12.80 -1.94
N THR A 21 3.23 12.04 -2.91
CA THR A 21 2.43 11.34 -3.95
C THR A 21 2.19 9.86 -3.64
N GLY A 22 2.82 9.34 -2.59
CA GLY A 22 2.75 7.94 -2.17
C GLY A 22 3.47 6.97 -3.11
N ILE A 23 4.30 7.45 -4.06
CA ILE A 23 5.05 6.59 -5.02
C ILE A 23 6.05 5.80 -4.21
N THR A 24 5.65 4.60 -3.79
CA THR A 24 6.56 3.67 -3.14
C THR A 24 7.20 2.86 -4.27
N PRO A 25 8.53 2.60 -4.25
CA PRO A 25 9.20 1.80 -5.28
C PRO A 25 8.80 0.30 -5.23
N VAL A 26 7.72 -0.05 -4.54
CA VAL A 26 7.17 -1.40 -4.59
C VAL A 26 6.64 -1.59 -6.00
N THR A 27 7.21 -2.55 -6.71
CA THR A 27 6.70 -2.96 -8.01
C THR A 27 5.74 -4.12 -7.81
N PRO A 28 4.69 -4.24 -8.63
CA PRO A 28 3.86 -5.43 -8.59
C PRO A 28 4.71 -6.65 -8.96
N ALA A 29 4.28 -7.83 -8.50
CA ALA A 29 4.88 -9.11 -8.84
C ALA A 29 5.07 -9.24 -10.35
N GLU A 30 6.14 -9.89 -10.79
CA GLU A 30 6.57 -9.92 -12.19
C GLU A 30 5.44 -10.30 -13.16
N LYS A 31 4.63 -11.29 -12.80
CA LYS A 31 3.48 -11.76 -13.59
C LYS A 31 2.40 -10.71 -13.87
N TRP A 32 2.38 -9.60 -13.12
CA TRP A 32 1.41 -8.51 -13.28
C TRP A 32 2.00 -7.27 -13.94
N ARG A 33 3.33 -7.13 -14.08
CA ARG A 33 3.94 -5.91 -14.60
C ARG A 33 3.51 -5.62 -16.03
N GLY A 34 3.16 -4.36 -16.33
CA GLY A 34 2.65 -3.93 -17.64
C GLY A 34 1.24 -4.46 -17.95
N GLY A 35 0.58 -5.10 -16.98
CA GLY A 35 -0.75 -5.64 -17.12
C GLY A 35 -1.86 -4.58 -17.04
N THR A 36 -3.10 -5.03 -17.18
CA THR A 36 -4.29 -4.18 -17.08
C THR A 36 -5.25 -4.76 -16.05
N PHE A 37 -5.69 -3.93 -15.11
CA PHE A 37 -6.81 -4.26 -14.23
C PHE A 37 -8.12 -4.00 -14.98
N VAL A 38 -8.99 -5.00 -15.08
CA VAL A 38 -10.27 -4.91 -15.79
C VAL A 38 -11.40 -5.16 -14.81
N LEU A 39 -12.26 -4.17 -14.63
CA LEU A 39 -13.53 -4.30 -13.92
C LEU A 39 -14.62 -4.61 -14.93
N ARG A 40 -15.08 -5.86 -14.91
CA ARG A 40 -16.16 -6.36 -15.76
C ARG A 40 -17.52 -6.22 -15.05
N PRO A 41 -18.48 -5.50 -15.62
CA PRO A 41 -19.85 -5.47 -15.10
C PRO A 41 -20.50 -6.85 -15.16
N GLY A 42 -21.28 -7.21 -14.15
CA GLY A 42 -22.10 -8.44 -14.17
C GLY A 42 -23.32 -8.35 -15.10
N THR A 43 -23.71 -7.13 -15.49
CA THR A 43 -24.83 -6.88 -16.40
C THR A 43 -24.36 -6.90 -17.85
N ALA A 44 -25.04 -7.67 -18.69
CA ALA A 44 -24.74 -7.76 -20.12
C ALA A 44 -24.90 -6.40 -20.82
N GLY A 45 -24.02 -6.11 -21.78
CA GLY A 45 -24.09 -4.90 -22.62
C GLY A 45 -23.43 -3.65 -22.03
N LEU A 46 -22.93 -3.69 -20.79
CA LEU A 46 -22.16 -2.58 -20.20
C LEU A 46 -20.67 -2.67 -20.56
N GLN A 47 -20.04 -1.51 -20.75
CA GLN A 47 -18.62 -1.42 -21.07
C GLN A 47 -17.75 -1.78 -19.86
N GLU A 48 -16.70 -2.55 -20.10
CA GLU A 48 -15.65 -2.81 -19.11
C GLU A 48 -14.89 -1.53 -18.77
N LYS A 49 -14.47 -1.41 -17.51
CA LYS A 49 -13.59 -0.34 -17.08
C LYS A 49 -12.20 -0.89 -16.86
N SER A 50 -11.22 -0.36 -17.60
CA SER A 50 -9.84 -0.84 -17.55
C SER A 50 -8.87 0.25 -17.14
N TRP A 51 -7.83 -0.13 -16.40
CA TRP A 51 -6.74 0.77 -16.00
C TRP A 51 -5.41 0.01 -15.96
N PRO A 52 -4.26 0.71 -16.07
CA PRO A 52 -2.97 0.09 -15.78
C PRO A 52 -2.98 -0.54 -14.39
N ILE A 53 -2.49 -1.77 -14.28
CA ILE A 53 -2.44 -2.49 -13.01
C ILE A 53 -1.58 -1.77 -11.96
N GLU A 54 -0.55 -1.04 -12.39
CA GLU A 54 0.29 -0.21 -11.54
C GLU A 54 -0.51 0.87 -10.82
N ALA A 55 -1.51 1.47 -11.49
CA ALA A 55 -2.35 2.49 -10.88
C ALA A 55 -3.25 1.91 -9.77
N PHE A 56 -3.73 0.68 -9.96
CA PHE A 56 -4.46 -0.05 -8.92
C PHE A 56 -3.54 -0.47 -7.78
N PHE A 57 -2.39 -1.07 -8.11
CA PHE A 57 -1.40 -1.52 -7.14
C PHE A 57 -0.89 -0.37 -6.26
N HIS A 58 -0.61 0.79 -6.85
CA HIS A 58 -0.23 2.00 -6.12
C HIS A 58 -1.27 2.39 -5.05
N LYS A 59 -2.57 2.28 -5.36
CA LYS A 59 -3.64 2.54 -4.38
C LYS A 59 -3.61 1.53 -3.23
N VAL A 60 -3.37 0.26 -3.52
CA VAL A 60 -3.23 -0.80 -2.51
C VAL A 60 -2.04 -0.50 -1.59
N VAL A 61 -0.89 -0.14 -2.16
CA VAL A 61 0.32 0.23 -1.42
C VAL A 61 0.10 1.47 -0.55
N MET A 62 -0.55 2.51 -1.07
CA MET A 62 -0.89 3.70 -0.29
C MET A 62 -1.76 3.37 0.93
N LEU A 63 -2.74 2.48 0.76
CA LEU A 63 -3.62 2.07 1.85
C LEU A 63 -2.85 1.31 2.94
N ARG A 64 -1.96 0.39 2.54
CA ARG A 64 -1.04 -0.30 3.45
C ARG A 64 -0.18 0.67 4.25
N ASN A 65 0.43 1.65 3.58
CA ASN A 65 1.31 2.61 4.23
C ASN A 65 0.54 3.45 5.26
N ARG A 66 -0.69 3.87 4.94
CA ARG A 66 -1.58 4.57 5.89
C ARG A 66 -1.94 3.73 7.11
N LEU A 67 -2.23 2.43 6.93
CA LEU A 67 -2.50 1.52 8.05
C LEU A 67 -1.26 1.35 8.94
N ARG A 68 -0.07 1.22 8.35
CA ARG A 68 1.21 1.16 9.11
C ARG A 68 1.45 2.43 9.92
N THR A 69 1.22 3.60 9.33
CA THR A 69 1.33 4.87 10.06
C THR A 69 0.29 4.96 11.18
N LEU A 70 -0.95 4.54 10.94
CA LEU A 70 -2.00 4.52 11.96
C LEU A 70 -1.63 3.62 13.14
N GLU A 71 -1.11 2.42 12.86
CA GLU A 71 -0.63 1.48 13.87
C GLU A 71 0.51 2.06 14.71
N GLN A 72 1.49 2.71 14.08
CA GLN A 72 2.58 3.39 14.77
C GLN A 72 2.06 4.51 15.68
N GLN A 73 1.11 5.32 15.21
CA GLN A 73 0.48 6.37 16.00
C GLN A 73 -0.26 5.81 17.21
N VAL A 74 -1.05 4.74 17.03
CA VAL A 74 -1.75 4.07 18.15
C VAL A 74 -0.75 3.49 19.15
N ASN A 75 0.35 2.92 18.69
CA ASN A 75 1.40 2.37 19.57
C ASN A 75 2.10 3.46 20.39
N ALA A 76 2.31 4.65 19.82
CA ALA A 76 2.91 5.79 20.49
C ALA A 76 1.94 6.60 21.37
N ALA A 77 0.63 6.44 21.17
CA ALA A 77 -0.38 7.19 21.92
C ALA A 77 -0.49 6.72 23.38
N GLU A 78 -0.64 7.68 24.29
CA GLU A 78 -1.02 7.47 25.69
C GLU A 78 -2.54 7.29 25.79
N LEU A 79 -2.99 6.06 25.58
CA LEU A 79 -4.39 5.64 25.65
C LEU A 79 -4.58 4.63 26.79
N PRO A 80 -5.78 4.52 27.37
CA PRO A 80 -6.14 3.41 28.24
C PRO A 80 -5.89 2.06 27.55
N ASP A 81 -5.37 1.08 28.31
CA ASP A 81 -4.96 -0.22 27.78
C ASP A 81 -6.09 -0.94 27.02
N ASP A 82 -7.32 -0.89 27.54
CA ASP A 82 -8.48 -1.53 26.92
C ASP A 82 -8.84 -0.91 25.56
N MET A 83 -8.67 0.41 25.44
CA MET A 83 -8.88 1.14 24.18
C MET A 83 -7.78 0.81 23.18
N LYS A 84 -6.52 0.77 23.64
CA LYS A 84 -5.37 0.45 22.79
C LYS A 84 -5.51 -0.95 22.19
N VAL A 85 -5.90 -1.93 23.00
CA VAL A 85 -6.20 -3.31 22.54
C VAL A 85 -7.32 -3.34 21.50
N LYS A 86 -8.42 -2.60 21.71
CA LYS A 86 -9.53 -2.54 20.73
C LYS A 86 -9.09 -1.95 19.39
N LEU A 87 -8.32 -0.87 19.41
CA LEU A 87 -7.80 -0.22 18.20
C LEU A 87 -6.81 -1.11 17.46
N GLN A 88 -5.89 -1.75 18.19
CA GLN A 88 -4.95 -2.71 17.61
C GLN A 88 -5.69 -3.88 16.96
N ALA A 89 -6.69 -4.47 17.64
CA ALA A 89 -7.50 -5.54 17.07
C ALA A 89 -8.25 -5.11 15.80
N TYR A 90 -8.78 -3.88 15.77
CA TYR A 90 -9.43 -3.33 14.59
C TYR A 90 -8.45 -3.15 13.41
N ILE A 91 -7.25 -2.62 13.68
CA ILE A 91 -6.18 -2.48 12.69
C ILE A 91 -5.76 -3.85 12.15
N SER A 92 -5.58 -4.85 13.01
CA SER A 92 -5.29 -6.23 12.59
C SER A 92 -6.40 -6.82 11.72
N GLY A 93 -7.66 -6.54 12.03
CA GLY A 93 -8.82 -6.90 11.20
C GLY A 93 -8.78 -6.25 9.81
N CYS A 94 -8.43 -4.96 9.73
CA CYS A 94 -8.21 -4.26 8.47
C CYS A 94 -7.12 -4.95 7.64
N TYR A 95 -5.96 -5.26 8.21
CA TYR A 95 -4.91 -6.01 7.52
C TYR A 95 -5.40 -7.37 7.01
N GLY A 96 -6.15 -8.12 7.84
CA GLY A 96 -6.73 -9.41 7.48
C GLY A 96 -7.63 -9.34 6.23
N SER A 97 -8.49 -8.31 6.16
CA SER A 97 -9.40 -8.11 5.02
C SER A 97 -8.70 -7.79 3.68
N LEU A 98 -7.44 -7.37 3.73
CA LEU A 98 -6.67 -6.94 2.57
C LEU A 98 -5.70 -8.02 2.06
N THR A 99 -5.59 -9.15 2.77
CA THR A 99 -4.67 -10.25 2.41
C THR A 99 -4.94 -10.83 1.02
N SER A 100 -6.17 -10.73 0.50
CA SER A 100 -6.49 -11.14 -0.88
C SER A 100 -5.70 -10.35 -1.94
N PHE A 101 -5.21 -9.15 -1.62
CA PHE A 101 -4.34 -8.36 -2.50
C PHE A 101 -2.87 -8.77 -2.45
N ASN A 102 -2.47 -9.68 -1.55
CA ASN A 102 -1.07 -10.13 -1.42
C ASN A 102 -0.51 -10.73 -2.71
N VAL A 103 -1.37 -11.30 -3.57
CA VAL A 103 -1.00 -11.83 -4.89
C VAL A 103 -0.35 -10.80 -5.81
N LEU A 104 -0.54 -9.50 -5.54
CA LEU A 104 0.02 -8.40 -6.32
C LEU A 104 1.46 -8.06 -5.92
N PHE A 105 1.91 -8.47 -4.73
CA PHE A 105 3.24 -8.11 -4.21
C PHE A 105 4.30 -9.12 -4.65
N ALA A 106 5.49 -8.61 -4.98
CA ALA A 106 6.66 -9.45 -5.25
C ALA A 106 7.25 -10.03 -3.97
N ASP A 107 7.38 -9.18 -2.94
CA ASP A 107 8.06 -9.48 -1.68
C ASP A 107 7.06 -9.72 -0.55
N GLU A 108 7.29 -10.74 0.27
CA GLU A 108 6.41 -11.08 1.40
C GLU A 108 6.41 -10.02 2.52
N ASP A 109 7.50 -9.28 2.68
CA ASP A 109 7.60 -8.17 3.65
C ASP A 109 6.71 -6.98 3.29
N ASP A 110 6.37 -6.87 2.00
CA ASP A 110 5.47 -5.84 1.50
C ASP A 110 3.99 -6.23 1.60
N GLN A 111 3.69 -7.49 1.91
CA GLN A 111 2.32 -8.00 2.00
C GLN A 111 1.58 -7.51 3.25
N PHE A 112 0.26 -7.58 3.20
CA PHE A 112 -0.60 -7.42 4.37
C PHE A 112 -0.50 -8.68 5.23
N LYS A 113 -0.27 -8.52 6.54
CA LYS A 113 -0.21 -9.62 7.52
C LYS A 113 -1.36 -9.43 8.52
N GLY A 114 -2.37 -10.28 8.44
CA GLY A 114 -3.51 -10.29 9.37
C GLY A 114 -3.39 -11.40 10.41
N SER A 115 -4.33 -11.43 11.35
CA SER A 115 -4.36 -12.40 12.45
C SER A 115 -4.75 -13.84 12.06
N GLY A 116 -5.15 -14.07 10.80
CA GLY A 116 -5.76 -15.32 10.35
C GLY A 116 -4.85 -16.27 9.59
N GLY A 117 -3.53 -16.12 9.68
CA GLY A 117 -2.55 -16.97 9.01
C GLY A 117 -1.83 -17.91 9.97
N GLU A 118 -2.54 -18.97 10.38
CA GLU A 118 -1.97 -20.31 10.65
C GLU A 118 -2.47 -21.25 9.55
#